data_AF-A0A397TKW6-F1
#
_entry.id   AF-A0A397TKW6-F1
#
_cell.length_a   1.000
_cell.length_b   1.000
_cell.length_c   1.000
_cell.angle_alpha   90.00
_cell.angle_beta   90.00
_cell.angle_gamma   90.00
#
_symmetry.space_group_name_H-M   'P 1'
#
loop_
_entity.id
_entity.type
_entity.pdbx_description
1 polymer ?
#
loop_
_entity_poly.entity_id
_entity_poly.type
_entity_poly.pdbx_seq_one_letter_code
_entity_poly.pdbx_strand_id
1 'polypeptide(L)'
;MALTKMSKCLFMAIMTIFTFSTITVFASNSSSDPYVVFDSHGDIEKASGKISFIPDNNDIQVLGQFNTGLTINDKDAYDFLIFDDQEKLFGNETSNIVKRLIINPPGCAPFTYTTDSYEIDDLVGKYFVVKRSGDVIGKGEFLEA
;
A
#
# COMPACT_ATOMS: atom_id res chain seq x y z
N MET A 1 21.78 -69.32 12.01
CA MET A 1 22.58 -68.12 12.24
C MET A 1 21.65 -66.93 12.06
N ALA A 2 21.07 -66.45 13.16
CA ALA A 2 20.05 -65.41 13.18
C ALA A 2 20.75 -64.04 13.22
N LEU A 3 20.45 -63.17 12.25
CA LEU A 3 20.97 -61.81 12.23
C LEU A 3 19.94 -60.86 12.86
N THR A 4 20.19 -60.53 14.12
CA THR A 4 19.67 -59.36 14.83
C THR A 4 20.37 -58.10 14.32
N LYS A 5 19.60 -57.07 13.96
CA LYS A 5 19.72 -55.71 14.52
C LYS A 5 18.70 -54.75 13.90
N MET A 6 17.77 -54.31 14.73
CA MET A 6 17.01 -53.07 14.55
C MET A 6 17.99 -51.89 14.56
N SER A 7 17.81 -50.94 13.64
CA SER A 7 18.08 -49.55 13.93
C SER A 7 16.99 -48.71 13.26
N LYS A 8 16.07 -48.21 14.10
CA LYS A 8 14.99 -47.32 13.72
C LYS A 8 15.62 -45.99 13.33
N CYS A 9 15.76 -45.72 12.03
CA CYS A 9 16.04 -44.38 11.55
C CYS A 9 14.85 -43.49 11.89
N LEU A 10 15.12 -42.57 12.82
CA LEU A 10 14.32 -41.48 13.29
C LEU A 10 13.83 -40.64 12.08
N PHE A 11 12.58 -40.86 11.65
CA PHE A 11 11.89 -39.96 10.74
C PHE A 11 11.61 -38.66 11.50
N MET A 12 12.54 -37.71 11.41
CA MET A 12 12.35 -36.36 11.93
C MET A 12 11.56 -35.58 10.87
N ALA A 13 10.24 -35.64 10.97
CA ALA A 13 9.33 -34.81 10.19
C ALA A 13 9.51 -33.35 10.61
N ILE A 14 10.27 -32.57 9.84
CA ILE A 14 10.31 -31.12 9.95
C ILE A 14 9.00 -30.61 9.36
N MET A 15 8.00 -30.52 10.24
CA MET A 15 6.71 -29.90 9.97
C MET A 15 6.93 -28.39 9.90
N THR A 16 7.29 -27.90 8.71
CA THR A 16 7.37 -26.46 8.43
C THR A 16 5.93 -25.94 8.35
N ILE A 17 5.47 -25.31 9.43
CA ILE A 17 4.20 -24.59 9.48
C ILE A 17 4.38 -23.33 8.62
N PHE A 18 4.03 -23.40 7.34
CA PHE A 18 3.76 -22.21 6.56
C PHE A 18 2.45 -21.61 7.05
N THR A 19 2.52 -20.59 7.91
CA THR A 19 1.38 -19.72 8.18
C THR A 19 1.07 -18.98 6.89
N PHE A 20 0.10 -19.47 6.14
CA PHE A 20 -0.54 -18.72 5.06
C PHE A 20 -1.24 -17.53 5.71
N SER A 21 -0.59 -16.36 5.68
CA SER A 21 -1.30 -15.09 5.86
C SER A 21 -2.38 -15.07 4.79
N THR A 22 -3.65 -15.11 5.19
CA THR A 22 -4.76 -14.97 4.27
C THR A 22 -4.65 -13.59 3.63
N ILE A 23 -4.21 -13.53 2.37
CA ILE A 23 -4.34 -12.33 1.56
C ILE A 23 -5.81 -12.25 1.19
N THR A 24 -6.57 -11.44 1.91
CA THR A 24 -7.93 -11.09 1.51
C THR A 24 -7.82 -10.17 0.30
N VAL A 25 -7.93 -10.74 -0.90
CA VAL A 25 -8.11 -9.97 -2.14
C VAL A 25 -9.59 -9.60 -2.20
N PHE A 26 -9.92 -8.35 -1.87
CA PHE A 26 -11.23 -7.79 -2.18
C PHE A 26 -11.25 -7.51 -3.69
N ALA A 27 -11.96 -8.32 -4.45
CA ALA A 27 -12.45 -7.92 -5.76
C ALA A 27 -13.70 -7.08 -5.53
N SER A 28 -13.60 -5.75 -5.55
CA SER A 28 -14.79 -4.90 -5.65
C SER A 28 -15.35 -5.05 -7.07
N ASN A 29 -16.59 -5.52 -7.17
CA ASN A 29 -17.39 -5.47 -8.38
C ASN A 29 -18.13 -4.12 -8.38
N SER A 30 -17.41 -3.02 -8.68
CA SER A 30 -17.98 -1.76 -9.16
C SER A 30 -16.95 -1.06 -10.05
N SER A 31 -17.27 -0.88 -11.33
CA SER A 31 -16.38 -0.34 -12.35
C SER A 31 -16.27 1.19 -12.30
N SER A 32 -15.93 1.77 -11.15
CA SER A 32 -15.75 3.23 -11.02
C SER A 32 -14.92 3.69 -9.82
N ASP A 33 -14.37 2.79 -9.00
CA ASP A 33 -13.66 3.19 -7.77
C ASP A 33 -12.34 3.91 -8.13
N PRO A 34 -12.14 5.18 -7.74
CA PRO A 34 -10.94 5.91 -8.10
C PRO A 34 -9.70 5.29 -7.47
N TYR A 35 -8.63 5.20 -8.25
CA TYR A 35 -7.35 4.68 -7.79
C TYR A 35 -6.18 5.44 -8.38
N VAL A 36 -5.04 5.30 -7.71
CA VAL A 36 -3.77 5.88 -8.15
C VAL A 36 -2.74 4.76 -8.23
N VAL A 37 -2.02 4.70 -9.34
CA VAL A 37 -0.85 3.85 -9.52
C VAL A 37 0.40 4.72 -9.59
N PHE A 38 1.43 4.31 -8.87
CA PHE A 38 2.75 4.90 -8.96
C PHE A 38 3.67 3.92 -9.70
N ASP A 39 4.30 4.38 -10.77
CA ASP A 39 5.31 3.62 -11.50
C ASP A 39 6.69 4.28 -11.35
N SER A 40 7.57 3.62 -10.63
CA SER A 40 8.94 4.10 -10.40
C SER A 40 9.90 3.77 -11.55
N HIS A 41 9.47 2.99 -12.56
CA HIS A 41 10.32 2.48 -13.64
C HIS A 41 11.58 1.76 -13.12
N GLY A 42 11.49 1.14 -11.94
CA GLY A 42 12.59 0.43 -11.29
C GLY A 42 13.50 1.28 -10.40
N ASP A 43 13.26 2.59 -10.28
CA ASP A 43 13.98 3.45 -9.34
C ASP A 43 13.46 3.24 -7.90
N ILE A 44 14.31 2.69 -7.03
CA ILE A 44 13.93 2.40 -5.64
C ILE A 44 13.71 3.67 -4.80
N GLU A 45 14.26 4.81 -5.23
CA GLU A 45 14.10 6.11 -4.58
C GLU A 45 12.80 6.82 -4.99
N LYS A 46 12.11 6.31 -6.02
CA LYS A 46 10.80 6.77 -6.45
C LYS A 46 9.70 5.84 -5.95
N ALA A 47 8.56 6.43 -5.65
CA ALA A 47 7.39 5.69 -5.19
C ALA A 47 6.89 4.78 -6.31
N SER A 48 6.65 3.52 -5.98
CA SER A 48 5.83 2.61 -6.77
C SER A 48 4.78 1.99 -5.86
N GLY A 49 3.62 1.63 -6.41
CA GLY A 49 2.53 1.08 -5.61
C GLY A 49 1.15 1.44 -6.13
N LYS A 50 0.14 1.19 -5.30
CA LYS A 50 -1.25 1.48 -5.61
C LYS A 50 -1.97 1.99 -4.37
N ILE A 51 -2.85 2.97 -4.57
CA ILE A 51 -3.83 3.41 -3.57
C ILE A 51 -5.21 3.36 -4.23
N SER A 52 -6.18 2.73 -3.57
CA SER A 52 -7.59 2.66 -3.99
C SER A 52 -8.46 3.41 -2.99
N PHE A 53 -9.48 4.10 -3.50
CA PHE A 53 -10.49 4.80 -2.73
C PHE A 53 -11.84 4.16 -3.04
N ILE A 54 -12.39 3.45 -2.08
CA ILE A 54 -13.60 2.63 -2.24
C ILE A 54 -14.75 3.31 -1.49
N PRO A 55 -15.89 3.62 -2.15
CA PRO A 55 -17.04 4.16 -1.45
C PRO A 55 -17.55 3.16 -0.40
N ASP A 56 -17.78 3.62 0.83
CA ASP A 56 -18.38 2.85 1.91
C ASP A 56 -19.46 3.69 2.61
N ASN A 57 -20.70 3.59 2.10
CA ASN A 57 -21.84 4.41 2.53
C ASN A 57 -21.60 5.92 2.36
N ASN A 58 -21.38 6.63 3.46
CA ASN A 58 -21.10 8.08 3.48
C ASN A 58 -19.61 8.39 3.64
N ASP A 59 -18.78 7.35 3.76
CA ASP A 59 -17.34 7.48 3.92
C ASP A 59 -16.61 6.87 2.72
N ILE A 60 -15.30 7.09 2.67
CA ILE A 60 -14.39 6.48 1.71
C ILE A 60 -13.40 5.61 2.46
N GLN A 61 -13.36 4.32 2.11
CA GLN A 61 -12.31 3.42 2.55
C GLN A 61 -11.09 3.56 1.63
N VAL A 62 -9.97 3.98 2.20
CA VAL A 62 -8.68 4.08 1.51
C VAL A 62 -7.87 2.83 1.80
N LEU A 63 -7.36 2.18 0.75
CA LEU A 63 -6.45 1.04 0.83
C LEU A 63 -5.20 1.36 0.03
N GLY A 64 -4.03 1.22 0.61
CA GLY A 64 -2.80 1.57 -0.09
C GLY A 64 -1.61 0.69 0.27
N GLN A 65 -0.67 0.62 -0.66
CA GLN A 65 0.63 0.03 -0.45
C GLN A 65 1.65 0.68 -1.37
N PHE A 66 2.83 0.99 -0.82
CA PHE A 66 4.02 1.36 -1.58
C PHE A 66 5.00 0.20 -1.63
N ASN A 67 5.45 -0.16 -2.82
CA ASN A 67 6.47 -1.19 -3.04
C ASN A 67 7.89 -0.61 -2.96
N THR A 68 8.07 0.65 -3.39
CA THR A 68 9.35 1.38 -3.34
C THR A 68 9.14 2.86 -2.95
N GLY A 69 10.21 3.65 -2.80
CA GLY A 69 10.19 5.09 -2.50
C GLY A 69 10.23 5.45 -1.01
N LEU A 70 9.83 4.53 -0.13
CA LEU A 70 9.86 4.71 1.32
C LEU A 70 11.16 4.12 1.92
N THR A 71 12.30 4.71 1.55
CA THR A 71 13.64 4.18 1.90
C THR A 71 14.13 4.57 3.30
N ILE A 72 13.57 5.63 3.88
CA ILE A 72 13.83 6.07 5.26
C ILE A 72 12.76 5.51 6.19
N ASN A 73 13.17 4.82 7.26
CA ASN A 73 12.26 4.30 8.30
C ASN A 73 11.87 5.39 9.32
N ASP A 74 11.40 6.52 8.83
CA ASP A 74 10.85 7.63 9.60
C ASP A 74 9.60 8.12 8.88
N LYS A 75 8.44 7.95 9.50
CA LYS A 75 7.16 8.29 8.84
C LYS A 75 6.97 9.79 8.68
N ASP A 76 7.58 10.58 9.55
CA ASP A 76 7.47 12.03 9.54
C ASP A 76 8.34 12.67 8.43
N ALA A 77 9.18 11.85 7.77
CA ALA A 77 9.91 12.28 6.58
C ALA A 77 9.04 12.36 5.31
N TYR A 78 7.78 11.88 5.35
CA TYR A 78 6.93 11.77 4.17
C TYR A 78 5.64 12.59 4.28
N ASP A 79 5.29 13.24 3.17
CA ASP A 79 3.99 13.89 2.99
C ASP A 79 3.19 13.16 1.92
N PHE A 80 1.89 13.04 2.17
CA PHE A 80 0.92 12.42 1.27
C PHE A 80 -0.18 13.43 0.95
N LEU A 81 -0.13 14.01 -0.25
CA LEU A 81 -0.89 15.20 -0.61
C LEU A 81 -1.71 14.96 -1.87
N ILE A 82 -2.83 15.66 -2.01
CA ILE A 82 -3.67 15.64 -3.20
C ILE A 82 -3.68 17.04 -3.81
N PHE A 83 -3.37 17.14 -5.09
CA PHE A 83 -3.36 18.40 -5.85
C PHE A 83 -4.38 18.35 -6.99
N ASP A 84 -4.99 19.48 -7.31
CA ASP A 84 -5.79 19.63 -8.52
C ASP A 84 -4.92 19.77 -9.79
N ASP A 85 -5.57 19.93 -10.94
CA ASP A 85 -4.95 20.13 -12.26
C ASP A 85 -4.21 21.47 -12.39
N GLN A 86 -4.45 22.40 -11.47
CA GLN A 86 -3.79 23.71 -11.38
C GLN A 86 -2.65 23.73 -10.35
N GLU A 87 -2.22 22.56 -9.86
CA GLU A 87 -1.18 22.39 -8.84
C GLU A 87 -1.51 23.05 -7.49
N LYS A 88 -2.79 23.29 -7.20
CA LYS A 88 -3.23 23.78 -5.89
C LYS A 88 -3.55 22.59 -4.99
N LEU A 89 -3.20 22.74 -3.71
CA LEU A 89 -3.47 21.72 -2.69
C LEU A 89 -4.99 21.54 -2.52
N PHE A 90 -5.47 20.35 -2.85
CA PHE A 90 -6.85 19.93 -2.68
C PHE A 90 -7.07 19.19 -1.36
N GLY A 91 -6.13 18.32 -0.98
CA GLY A 91 -6.26 17.46 0.19
C GLY A 91 -4.91 17.10 0.83
N ASN A 92 -4.93 16.71 2.10
CA ASN A 92 -3.74 16.29 2.84
C ASN A 92 -4.02 15.03 3.67
N GLU A 93 -3.51 13.89 3.18
CA GLU A 93 -3.68 12.57 3.79
C GLU A 93 -2.55 12.19 4.75
N THR A 94 -1.58 13.07 4.95
CA THR A 94 -0.35 12.78 5.70
C THR A 94 -0.66 12.23 7.09
N SER A 95 -1.50 12.94 7.86
CA SER A 95 -1.87 12.51 9.21
C SER A 95 -2.65 11.19 9.24
N ASN A 96 -3.45 10.91 8.22
CA ASN A 96 -4.25 9.68 8.15
C ASN A 96 -3.38 8.47 7.85
N ILE A 97 -2.46 8.61 6.88
CA ILE A 97 -1.56 7.56 6.43
C ILE A 97 -0.46 7.31 7.45
N VAL A 98 0.22 8.34 7.96
CA VAL A 98 1.35 8.20 8.90
C VAL A 98 0.97 7.40 10.17
N LYS A 99 -0.26 7.59 10.68
CA LYS A 99 -0.76 6.83 11.84
C LYS A 99 -0.84 5.32 11.61
N ARG A 100 -0.93 4.87 10.36
CA ARG A 100 -1.22 3.48 9.97
C ARG A 100 -0.12 2.85 9.10
N LEU A 101 0.76 3.68 8.55
CA LEU A 101 1.87 3.26 7.72
C LEU A 101 2.87 2.44 8.54
N ILE A 102 3.28 1.27 8.06
CA ILE A 102 4.39 0.51 8.63
C ILE A 102 5.44 0.40 7.54
N ILE A 103 6.51 1.20 7.66
CA ILE A 103 7.58 1.26 6.65
C ILE A 103 8.47 0.03 6.80
N ASN A 104 8.65 -0.68 5.69
CA ASN A 104 9.56 -1.79 5.54
C ASN A 104 10.38 -1.48 4.27
N PRO A 105 11.49 -0.72 4.39
CA PRO A 105 12.21 -0.21 3.24
C PRO A 105 12.53 -1.31 2.21
N PRO A 106 12.39 -1.05 0.90
CA PRO A 106 12.17 0.28 0.30
C PRO A 106 10.69 0.71 0.23
N GLY A 107 9.75 -0.02 0.82
CA GLY A 107 8.31 0.25 0.73
C GLY A 107 7.60 0.22 2.09
N CYS A 108 6.35 -0.24 2.10
CA CYS A 108 5.58 -0.42 3.33
C CYS A 108 4.69 -1.68 3.29
N ALA A 109 4.23 -2.09 4.47
CA ALA A 109 3.10 -2.99 4.56
C ALA A 109 1.82 -2.30 4.02
N PRO A 110 0.82 -3.07 3.57
CA PRO A 110 -0.49 -2.54 3.23
C PRO A 110 -1.10 -1.76 4.41
N PHE A 111 -1.78 -0.66 4.13
CA PHE A 111 -2.50 0.14 5.11
C PHE A 111 -3.95 0.39 4.67
N THR A 112 -4.83 0.63 5.64
CA THR A 112 -6.23 0.96 5.40
C THR A 112 -6.77 1.96 6.42
N TYR A 113 -7.63 2.86 5.98
CA TYR A 113 -8.40 3.77 6.84
C TYR A 113 -9.67 4.25 6.15
N THR A 114 -10.53 4.89 6.94
CA THR A 114 -11.77 5.51 6.46
C THR A 114 -11.65 7.03 6.59
N THR A 115 -12.16 7.78 5.61
CA THR A 115 -12.21 9.24 5.60
C THR A 115 -13.51 9.74 4.98
N ASP A 116 -14.01 10.86 5.48
CA ASP A 116 -15.17 11.62 5.01
C ASP A 116 -14.74 12.97 4.40
N SER A 117 -13.44 13.16 4.16
CA SER A 117 -12.87 14.48 3.84
C SER A 117 -13.12 14.92 2.39
N TYR A 118 -13.55 14.01 1.52
CA TYR A 118 -13.80 14.28 0.10
C TYR A 118 -14.99 13.44 -0.39
N GLU A 119 -15.58 13.86 -1.50
CA GLU A 119 -16.45 12.99 -2.30
C GLU A 119 -15.61 12.25 -3.35
N ILE A 120 -16.00 11.02 -3.69
CA ILE A 120 -15.22 10.19 -4.64
C ILE A 120 -15.14 10.83 -6.03
N ASP A 121 -16.25 11.44 -6.48
CA ASP A 121 -16.35 12.08 -7.79
C ASP A 121 -15.39 13.27 -7.92
N ASP A 122 -15.02 13.90 -6.80
CA ASP A 122 -14.06 15.00 -6.80
C ASP A 122 -12.61 14.53 -6.98
N LEU A 123 -12.29 13.25 -6.74
CA LEU A 123 -10.91 12.79 -6.79
C LEU A 123 -10.41 12.56 -8.22
N VAL A 124 -11.28 12.18 -9.15
CA VAL A 124 -10.92 11.86 -10.54
C VAL A 124 -10.25 13.07 -11.22
N GLY A 125 -9.15 12.81 -11.94
CA GLY A 125 -8.36 13.85 -12.61
C GLY A 125 -7.47 14.70 -11.68
N LYS A 126 -7.50 14.45 -10.36
CA LYS A 126 -6.54 15.03 -9.41
C LYS A 126 -5.27 14.18 -9.35
N TYR A 127 -4.28 14.67 -8.61
CA TYR A 127 -2.99 14.01 -8.46
C TYR A 127 -2.68 13.71 -7.01
N PHE A 128 -2.41 12.45 -6.69
CA PHE A 128 -1.81 12.08 -5.42
C PHE A 128 -0.29 12.19 -5.52
N VAL A 129 0.30 12.97 -4.62
CA VAL A 129 1.73 13.30 -4.59
C VAL A 129 2.33 12.80 -3.28
N VAL A 130 3.41 12.04 -3.41
CA VAL A 130 4.23 11.60 -2.28
C VAL A 130 5.52 12.41 -2.28
N LYS A 131 5.79 13.07 -1.16
CA LYS A 131 7.06 13.77 -0.94
C LYS A 131 7.89 13.08 0.13
N ARG A 132 9.21 13.18 0.02
CA ARG A 132 10.16 12.81 1.05
C ARG A 132 11.05 14.00 1.35
N SER A 133 10.98 14.52 2.56
CA SER A 133 11.75 15.71 3.00
C SER A 133 11.59 16.91 2.05
N GLY A 134 10.39 17.09 1.49
CA GLY A 134 10.05 18.16 0.55
C GLY A 134 10.20 17.81 -0.93
N ASP A 135 10.98 16.77 -1.28
CA ASP A 135 11.19 16.35 -2.66
C ASP A 135 10.09 15.40 -3.15
N VAL A 136 9.58 15.61 -4.37
CA VAL A 136 8.58 14.74 -4.97
C VAL A 136 9.23 13.41 -5.38
N ILE A 137 8.79 12.33 -4.73
CA ILE A 137 9.23 10.96 -5.03
C ILE A 137 8.17 10.15 -5.78
N GLY A 138 6.91 10.59 -5.78
CA GLY A 138 5.82 9.97 -6.53
C GLY A 138 4.74 10.98 -6.88
N LYS A 139 4.18 10.87 -8.07
CA LYS A 139 2.98 11.59 -8.51
C LYS A 139 2.17 10.63 -9.37
N GLY A 140 0.92 10.40 -9.03
CA GLY A 140 0.01 9.58 -9.80
C GLY A 140 -1.34 10.29 -9.94
N GLU A 141 -1.96 10.14 -11.11
CA GLU A 141 -3.29 10.65 -11.38
C GLU A 141 -4.34 9.69 -10.80
N PHE A 142 -5.44 10.24 -10.31
CA PHE A 142 -6.63 9.47 -9.94
C PHE A 142 -7.39 9.08 -11.21
N LEU A 143 -7.43 7.79 -11.48
CA LEU A 143 -8.11 7.19 -12.62
C LEU A 143 -9.40 6.51 -12.18
N GLU A 144 -10.40 6.49 -13.07
CA GLU A 144 -11.55 5.59 -12.96
C GLU A 144 -11.15 4.16 -13.37
N ALA A 145 -11.73 3.16 -12.69
CA ALA A 145 -11.48 1.73 -12.93
C ALA A 145 -12.19 1.17 -14.16
#